data_AF-A0A396PM36-F1
#
_entry.id   AF-A0A396PM36-F1
#
_cell.length_a   1.000
_cell.length_b   1.000
_cell.length_c   1.000
_cell.angle_alpha   90.00
_cell.angle_beta   90.00
_cell.angle_gamma   90.00
#
_symmetry.space_group_name_H-M   'P 1'
#
loop_
_entity.id
_entity.type
_entity.pdbx_description
1 polymer ?
#
loop_
_entity_poly.entity_id
_entity_poly.type
_entity_poly.pdbx_seq_one_letter_code
_entity_poly.pdbx_strand_id
1 'polypeptide(L)'
;MDKINKFLKKIFIENGDVTYRLVCKDGFKISIGASVFHHCDPCKNKAWPYKSVQLNFPSELDDLISDYVQDPKEMGNVYSYVPIDIVNELIEKHGGIVE
;
A
#
# COMPACT_ATOMS: atom_id res chain seq x y z
N MET A 1 2.97 -12.92 -9.62
CA MET A 1 2.63 -11.65 -8.96
C MET A 1 1.43 -11.89 -8.09
N ASP A 2 1.56 -11.50 -6.83
CA ASP A 2 0.50 -11.45 -5.82
C ASP A 2 -0.61 -10.44 -6.20
N LYS A 3 -1.67 -10.40 -5.39
CA LYS A 3 -2.86 -9.58 -5.66
C LYS A 3 -2.52 -8.08 -5.72
N ILE A 4 -1.71 -7.60 -4.79
CA ILE A 4 -1.33 -6.18 -4.71
C ILE A 4 -0.45 -5.77 -5.89
N ASN A 5 0.55 -6.58 -6.27
CA ASN A 5 1.36 -6.26 -7.43
C ASN A 5 0.55 -6.25 -8.74
N LYS A 6 -0.44 -7.15 -8.90
CA LYS A 6 -1.37 -7.11 -10.03
C LYS A 6 -2.21 -5.84 -10.02
N PHE A 7 -2.72 -5.45 -8.86
CA PHE A 7 -3.52 -4.24 -8.67
C PHE A 7 -2.72 -2.97 -9.01
N LEU A 8 -1.53 -2.81 -8.46
CA LEU A 8 -0.66 -1.66 -8.74
C LEU A 8 -0.32 -1.54 -10.23
N LYS A 9 -0.06 -2.67 -10.89
CA LYS A 9 0.20 -2.70 -12.33
C LYS A 9 -1.03 -2.28 -13.14
N LYS A 10 -2.21 -2.76 -12.77
CA LYS A 10 -3.49 -2.39 -13.42
C LYS A 10 -3.73 -0.88 -13.31
N ILE A 11 -3.70 -0.33 -12.10
CA ILE A 11 -3.97 1.10 -11.85
C ILE A 11 -2.97 1.99 -12.61
N PHE A 12 -1.69 1.62 -12.63
CA PHE A 12 -0.71 2.39 -13.39
C PHE A 12 -1.00 2.36 -14.91
N ILE A 13 -1.40 1.22 -15.46
CA ILE A 13 -1.72 1.09 -16.89
C ILE A 13 -2.97 1.92 -17.23
N GLU A 14 -3.97 1.93 -16.37
CA GLU A 14 -5.25 2.63 -16.60
C GLU A 14 -5.12 4.14 -16.44
N ASN A 15 -4.44 4.61 -15.38
CA ASN A 15 -4.47 6.02 -14.98
C ASN A 15 -3.10 6.71 -14.98
N GLY A 16 -2.00 5.96 -15.05
CA GLY A 16 -0.65 6.50 -14.86
C GLY A 16 -0.30 6.81 -13.39
N ASP A 17 -1.20 6.49 -12.46
CA ASP A 17 -1.04 6.78 -11.04
C ASP A 17 0.03 5.90 -10.40
N VAL A 18 0.90 6.52 -9.62
CA VAL A 18 1.93 5.85 -8.81
C VAL A 18 1.52 5.69 -7.34
N THR A 19 0.38 6.27 -6.98
CA THR A 19 -0.25 6.21 -5.67
C THR A 19 -1.75 6.04 -5.87
N TYR A 20 -2.39 5.16 -5.11
CA TYR A 20 -3.83 4.93 -5.22
C TYR A 20 -4.49 4.80 -3.87
N ARG A 21 -5.70 5.35 -3.72
CA ARG A 21 -6.54 5.21 -2.52
C ARG A 21 -7.39 3.95 -2.63
N LEU A 22 -6.93 2.87 -2.02
CA LEU A 22 -7.63 1.59 -1.98
C LEU A 22 -8.78 1.63 -0.96
N VAL A 23 -9.89 0.97 -1.32
CA VAL A 23 -11.05 0.76 -0.44
C VAL A 23 -11.29 -0.74 -0.30
N CYS A 24 -11.43 -1.21 0.94
CA CYS A 24 -11.74 -2.60 1.27
C CYS A 24 -13.24 -2.79 1.50
N LYS A 25 -13.69 -4.06 1.49
CA LYS A 25 -15.13 -4.40 1.57
C LYS A 25 -15.80 -3.98 2.87
N ASP A 26 -15.06 -3.96 3.98
CA ASP A 26 -15.57 -3.50 5.28
C ASP A 26 -15.58 -1.97 5.43
N GLY A 27 -15.10 -1.24 4.42
CA GLY A 27 -15.02 0.21 4.41
C GLY A 27 -13.66 0.77 4.81
N PHE A 28 -12.68 -0.06 5.17
CA PHE A 28 -11.30 0.36 5.41
C PHE A 28 -10.69 1.00 4.16
N LYS A 29 -9.91 2.07 4.33
CA LYS A 29 -9.30 2.81 3.22
C LYS A 29 -7.86 3.10 3.54
N ILE A 30 -6.98 2.91 2.56
CA ILE A 30 -5.56 3.21 2.71
C ILE A 30 -4.96 3.62 1.37
N SER A 31 -4.00 4.54 1.39
CA SER A 31 -3.29 4.91 0.18
C SER A 31 -2.05 4.02 0.03
N ILE A 32 -1.87 3.41 -1.14
CA ILE A 32 -0.70 2.60 -1.48
C ILE A 32 0.12 3.29 -2.57
N GLY A 33 1.44 3.40 -2.36
CA GLY A 33 2.37 4.06 -3.27
C GLY A 33 3.59 3.22 -3.60
N ALA A 34 3.95 3.16 -4.88
CA ALA A 34 5.08 2.38 -5.38
C ALA A 34 5.76 3.09 -6.57
N SER A 35 6.86 3.80 -6.31
CA SER A 35 7.56 4.61 -7.33
C SER A 35 8.93 5.09 -6.84
N VAL A 36 9.64 5.86 -7.65
CA VAL A 36 10.88 6.57 -7.23
C VAL A 36 10.67 7.59 -6.09
N PHE A 37 9.43 7.98 -5.81
CA PHE A 37 9.07 8.96 -4.78
C PHE A 37 8.59 8.33 -3.48
N HIS A 38 8.52 7.00 -3.43
CA HIS A 38 7.99 6.27 -2.28
C HIS A 38 9.07 5.43 -1.62
N HIS A 39 8.90 5.20 -0.32
CA HIS A 39 9.69 4.23 0.45
C HIS A 39 9.25 2.80 0.12
N CYS A 40 9.72 2.28 -1.01
CA CYS A 40 9.38 0.97 -1.54
C CYS A 40 10.61 0.23 -2.10
N ASP A 41 10.56 -1.10 -2.17
CA ASP A 41 11.57 -1.92 -2.86
C ASP A 41 10.94 -2.63 -4.06
N PRO A 42 11.42 -2.45 -5.30
CA PRO A 42 12.43 -1.47 -5.71
C PRO A 42 11.88 -0.03 -5.71
N CYS A 43 12.69 0.96 -5.35
CA CYS A 43 12.37 2.39 -5.43
C CYS A 43 12.49 2.89 -6.89
N LYS A 44 11.60 2.38 -7.76
CA LYS A 44 11.59 2.64 -9.21
C LYS A 44 10.16 2.70 -9.73
N ASN A 45 9.93 3.43 -10.81
CA ASN A 45 8.64 3.40 -11.51
C ASN A 45 8.52 2.12 -12.33
N LYS A 46 7.30 1.58 -12.44
CA LYS A 46 6.96 0.42 -13.27
C LYS A 46 7.78 -0.85 -12.98
N ALA A 47 8.19 -1.03 -11.73
CA ALA A 47 9.17 -2.03 -11.35
C ALA A 47 8.55 -3.27 -10.68
N TRP A 48 7.33 -3.64 -11.09
CA TRP A 48 6.67 -4.84 -10.59
C TRP A 48 7.49 -6.11 -10.93
N PRO A 49 7.59 -7.07 -9.99
CA PRO A 49 6.99 -7.04 -8.66
C PRO A 49 7.77 -6.16 -7.68
N TYR A 50 7.04 -5.33 -6.93
CA TYR A 50 7.54 -4.71 -5.70
C TYR A 50 7.57 -5.76 -4.60
N LYS A 51 8.57 -5.69 -3.72
CA LYS A 51 8.68 -6.48 -2.49
C LYS A 51 8.10 -5.75 -1.30
N SER A 52 8.15 -4.42 -1.32
CA SER A 52 7.54 -3.56 -0.30
C SER A 52 7.04 -2.27 -0.91
N VAL A 53 6.12 -1.59 -0.21
CA VAL A 53 5.45 -0.36 -0.66
C VAL A 53 5.35 0.64 0.49
N GLN A 54 5.04 1.89 0.15
CA GLN A 54 4.65 2.88 1.14
C GLN A 54 3.13 2.89 1.29
N LEU A 55 2.64 2.86 2.51
CA LEU A 55 1.22 3.08 2.81
C LEU A 55 1.03 4.42 3.51
N ASN A 56 -0.10 5.07 3.27
CA ASN A 56 -0.38 6.35 3.89
C ASN A 56 -1.86 6.53 4.26
N PHE A 57 -2.10 7.37 5.28
CA PHE A 57 -3.42 7.85 5.69
C PHE A 57 -4.48 6.75 5.88
N PRO A 58 -4.25 5.68 6.63
CA PRO A 58 -5.28 4.66 6.81
C PRO A 58 -6.53 5.27 7.47
N SER A 59 -7.73 4.78 7.12
CA SER A 59 -8.99 5.30 7.67
C SER A 59 -9.14 5.05 9.17
N GLU A 60 -8.45 4.03 9.67
CA GLU A 60 -8.32 3.66 11.08
C GLU A 60 -6.95 3.02 11.27
N LEU A 61 -6.46 2.97 12.51
CA LEU A 61 -5.17 2.33 12.80
C LEU A 61 -5.31 0.81 12.74
N ASP A 62 -4.27 0.13 12.24
CA ASP A 62 -4.19 -1.32 12.22
C ASP A 62 -2.84 -1.81 12.77
N ASP A 63 -2.90 -2.72 13.73
CA ASP A 63 -1.72 -3.30 14.39
C ASP A 63 -0.77 -3.98 13.39
N LEU A 64 -1.27 -4.54 12.28
CA LEU A 64 -0.47 -5.21 11.26
C LEU A 64 0.61 -4.30 10.63
N ILE A 65 0.33 -3.00 10.59
CA ILE A 65 1.24 -2.01 9.99
C ILE A 65 1.85 -1.06 11.02
N SER A 66 1.49 -1.18 12.29
CA SER A 66 1.92 -0.27 13.36
C SER A 66 3.45 -0.12 13.47
N ASP A 67 4.19 -1.23 13.32
CA ASP A 67 5.66 -1.27 13.37
C ASP A 67 6.36 -0.58 12.19
N TYR A 68 5.63 -0.25 11.12
CA TYR A 68 6.18 0.37 9.91
C TYR A 68 6.05 1.89 9.89
N VAL A 69 5.49 2.49 10.95
CA VAL A 69 5.35 3.94 11.05
C VAL A 69 6.73 4.61 11.06
N GLN A 70 6.94 5.58 10.17
CA GLN A 70 8.27 6.22 10.03
C GLN A 70 8.61 7.12 11.23
N ASP A 71 7.66 7.98 11.62
CA ASP A 71 7.77 8.80 12.81
C ASP A 71 6.44 8.74 13.57
N PRO A 72 6.41 8.12 14.77
CA PRO A 72 5.22 8.09 15.63
C PRO A 72 4.70 9.49 16.00
N LYS A 73 5.56 10.52 15.95
CA LYS A 73 5.20 11.92 16.22
C LYS A 73 4.59 12.61 15.01
N GLU A 74 4.84 12.11 13.79
CA GLU A 74 4.21 12.58 12.56
C GLU A 74 2.91 11.80 12.27
N MET A 75 1.98 11.86 13.23
CA MET A 75 0.56 11.48 13.10
C MET A 75 0.26 10.12 12.41
N GLY A 76 1.17 9.14 12.40
CA GLY A 76 0.86 7.81 11.86
C GLY A 76 0.43 7.82 10.39
N ASN A 77 0.88 8.80 9.59
CA ASN A 77 0.37 8.99 8.23
C ASN A 77 1.20 8.31 7.16
N VAL A 78 2.43 7.88 7.45
CA VAL A 78 3.34 7.26 6.50
C VAL A 78 3.93 5.99 7.09
N TYR A 79 3.70 4.89 6.39
CA TYR A 79 4.23 3.56 6.71
C TYR A 79 5.21 3.18 5.60
N SER A 80 6.48 3.04 5.96
CA SER A 80 7.57 2.91 4.99
C SER A 80 7.99 1.45 4.81
N TYR A 81 8.29 1.06 3.57
CA TYR A 81 8.79 -0.28 3.23
C TYR A 81 7.93 -1.43 3.79
N VAL A 82 6.60 -1.28 3.78
CA VAL A 82 5.68 -2.33 4.23
C VAL A 82 5.75 -3.51 3.24
N PRO A 83 6.12 -4.72 3.67
CA PRO A 83 6.23 -5.88 2.80
C PRO A 83 4.90 -6.20 2.13
N ILE A 84 4.95 -6.59 0.86
CA ILE A 84 3.75 -6.93 0.08
C ILE A 84 2.93 -8.03 0.74
N ASP A 85 3.56 -8.99 1.41
CA ASP A 85 2.85 -10.06 2.12
C ASP A 85 2.00 -9.50 3.28
N ILE A 86 2.53 -8.54 4.04
CA ILE A 86 1.78 -7.81 5.09
C ILE A 86 0.65 -6.99 4.48
N VAL A 87 0.87 -6.35 3.32
CA VAL A 87 -0.21 -5.63 2.64
C VAL A 87 -1.31 -6.58 2.18
N ASN A 88 -0.97 -7.74 1.61
CA ASN A 88 -1.97 -8.75 1.25
C ASN A 88 -2.76 -9.21 2.47
N GLU A 89 -2.08 -9.48 3.60
CA GLU A 89 -2.73 -9.86 4.86
C GLU A 89 -3.67 -8.76 5.39
N LEU A 90 -3.24 -7.50 5.40
CA LEU A 90 -4.06 -6.35 5.79
C LEU A 90 -5.32 -6.25 4.91
N ILE A 91 -5.15 -6.34 3.59
CA ILE A 91 -6.28 -6.26 2.66
C ILE A 91 -7.23 -7.46 2.84
N GLU A 92 -6.71 -8.66 3.10
CA GLU A 92 -7.52 -9.85 3.38
C GLU A 92 -8.29 -9.75 4.70
N LYS A 93 -7.64 -9.23 5.76
CA LYS A 93 -8.28 -8.92 7.05
C LYS A 93 -9.49 -8.01 6.88
N HIS A 94 -9.41 -7.03 5.98
CA HIS A 94 -10.48 -6.09 5.65
C HIS A 94 -11.45 -6.58 4.54
N GLY A 95 -11.44 -7.88 4.22
CA GLY A 95 -12.41 -8.51 3.30
C GLY A 95 -12.06 -8.39 1.81
N GLY A 96 -10.89 -7.86 1.48
CA GLY A 96 -10.40 -7.69 0.11
C GLY A 96 -10.72 -6.33 -0.49
N ILE A 97 -10.15 -6.07 -1.67
CA ILE A 97 -10.32 -4.83 -2.45
C ILE A 97 -11.74 -4.74 -3.01
N VAL A 98 -12.34 -3.55 -2.95
CA VAL A 98 -13.52 -3.18 -3.75
C VAL A 98 -13.04 -2.80 -5.15
N GLU A 99 -13.38 -3.60 -6.15
CA GLU A 99 -13.07 -3.33 -7.57
C GLU A 99 -14.03 -2.33 -8.23
#